data_AF-A0A1F6CDS1-F1
#
_entry.id   AF-A0A1F6CDS1-F1
#
_cell.length_a   1.000
_cell.length_b   1.000
_cell.length_c   1.000
_cell.angle_alpha   90.00
_cell.angle_beta   90.00
_cell.angle_gamma   90.00
#
_symmetry.space_group_name_H-M   'P 1'
#
loop_
_entity.id
_entity.type
_entity.pdbx_description
1 polymer ?
#
loop_
_entity_poly.entity_id
_entity_poly.type
_entity_poly.pdbx_seq_one_letter_code
_entity_poly.pdbx_strand_id
1 'polypeptide(L)'
;MKRRFFCLISALLFCSAQAHATTIAAFTFDQLCEKAEAVYRAQFVRCRSAWDEAHRTIYTTTTLRVLDPVKGGAQEITLRLPGGTVNDSTLTIPDFPVFQGDDEMVIFLTGRDGAGYPWPVGMGQGIYPVFRDAAGRPKVALRPGLNPSPLAKPAPGGAAPETIPLDDFLNLVRARVGGTAPARPGAAGSQ
;
A
#
# COMPACT_ATOMS: atom_id res chain seq x y z
N MET A 1 -24.29 -49.58 23.25
CA MET A 1 -23.04 -48.82 22.95
C MET A 1 -23.21 -47.63 21.98
N LYS A 2 -24.32 -47.50 21.22
CA LYS A 2 -24.53 -46.43 20.22
C LYS A 2 -24.86 -45.02 20.79
N ARG A 3 -25.41 -44.91 22.01
CA ARG A 3 -25.82 -43.62 22.63
C ARG A 3 -24.66 -42.79 23.19
N ARG A 4 -23.55 -43.43 23.60
CA ARG A 4 -22.34 -42.75 24.09
C ARG A 4 -21.53 -42.12 22.96
N PHE A 5 -21.57 -42.75 21.78
CA PHE A 5 -20.91 -42.24 20.57
C PHE A 5 -21.58 -40.97 20.04
N PHE A 6 -22.91 -40.85 20.22
CA PHE A 6 -23.67 -39.67 19.80
C PHE A 6 -23.36 -38.42 20.64
N CYS A 7 -23.10 -38.56 21.94
CA CYS A 7 -22.70 -37.44 22.80
C CYS A 7 -21.30 -36.90 22.48
N LEU A 8 -20.37 -37.78 22.09
CA LEU A 8 -18.99 -37.38 21.74
C LEU A 8 -18.94 -36.58 20.42
N ILE A 9 -19.84 -36.86 19.48
CA ILE A 9 -19.93 -36.11 18.22
C ILE A 9 -20.57 -34.73 18.44
N SER A 10 -21.58 -34.64 19.32
CA SER A 10 -22.24 -33.36 19.66
C SER A 10 -21.31 -32.36 20.36
N ALA A 11 -20.40 -32.86 21.22
CA ALA A 11 -19.43 -32.02 21.91
C ALA A 11 -18.33 -31.44 21.00
N LEU A 12 -18.04 -32.09 19.86
CA LEU A 12 -17.02 -31.62 18.91
C LEU A 12 -17.52 -30.49 17.99
N LEU A 13 -18.83 -30.32 17.83
CA LEU A 13 -19.44 -29.28 16.98
C LEU A 13 -19.48 -27.89 17.64
N PHE A 14 -19.29 -27.80 18.96
CA PHE A 14 -19.37 -26.53 19.69
C PHE A 14 -18.03 -25.77 19.79
N CYS A 15 -16.92 -26.35 19.32
CA CYS A 15 -15.63 -25.68 19.26
C CYS A 15 -15.39 -25.11 17.85
N SER A 16 -16.36 -24.38 17.31
CA SER A 16 -16.10 -23.48 16.18
C SER A 16 -15.41 -22.25 16.74
N ALA A 17 -14.11 -22.37 16.99
CA ALA A 17 -13.27 -21.25 17.36
C ALA A 17 -13.49 -20.15 16.33
N GLN A 18 -13.98 -19.00 16.80
CA GLN A 18 -14.16 -17.80 16.02
C GLN A 18 -12.79 -17.41 15.48
N ALA A 19 -12.51 -17.82 14.24
CA ALA A 19 -11.33 -17.42 13.51
C ALA A 19 -11.44 -15.91 13.32
N HIS A 20 -10.83 -15.16 14.23
CA HIS A 20 -10.55 -13.75 14.03
C HIS A 20 -9.55 -13.67 12.88
N ALA A 21 -10.09 -13.70 11.66
CA ALA A 21 -9.38 -13.27 10.48
C ALA A 21 -8.86 -11.87 10.80
N THR A 22 -7.54 -11.72 10.86
CA THR A 22 -6.85 -10.45 10.91
C THR A 22 -7.19 -9.69 9.65
N THR A 23 -8.35 -9.03 9.66
CA THR A 23 -8.80 -8.14 8.61
C THR A 23 -7.96 -6.89 8.78
N ILE A 24 -7.00 -6.69 7.89
CA ILE A 24 -6.29 -5.42 7.78
C ILE A 24 -7.40 -4.37 7.61
N ALA A 25 -7.51 -3.44 8.55
CA ALA A 25 -8.49 -2.36 8.43
C ALA A 25 -8.17 -1.61 7.13
N ALA A 26 -9.08 -1.69 6.17
CA ALA A 26 -8.96 -0.96 4.91
C ALA A 26 -9.06 0.53 5.24
N PHE A 27 -8.05 1.30 4.86
CA PHE A 27 -8.15 2.75 4.94
C PHE A 27 -9.18 3.23 3.93
N THR A 28 -9.90 4.30 4.24
CA THR A 28 -10.61 5.06 3.21
C THR A 28 -9.62 5.88 2.40
N PHE A 29 -9.99 6.29 1.18
CA PHE A 29 -9.11 7.13 0.37
C PHE A 29 -8.79 8.47 1.05
N ASP A 30 -9.75 9.04 1.78
CA ASP A 30 -9.55 10.26 2.56
C ASP A 30 -8.56 10.03 3.70
N GLN A 31 -8.70 8.95 4.47
CA GLN A 31 -7.73 8.58 5.51
C GLN A 31 -6.32 8.35 4.95
N LEU A 32 -6.23 7.79 3.75
CA LEU A 32 -4.96 7.56 3.06
C LEU A 32 -4.30 8.89 2.66
N CYS A 33 -5.08 9.86 2.17
CA CYS A 33 -4.62 11.21 1.86
C CYS A 33 -4.20 12.00 3.12
N GLU A 34 -4.95 11.85 4.22
CA GLU A 34 -4.67 12.51 5.50
C GLU A 34 -3.39 11.98 6.14
N LYS A 35 -3.20 10.65 6.15
CA LYS A 35 -2.02 10.00 6.75
C LYS A 35 -0.76 10.12 5.91
N ALA A 36 -0.89 10.38 4.62
CA ALA A 36 0.26 10.58 3.75
C ALA A 36 0.96 11.90 4.07
N GLU A 37 2.21 11.84 4.50
CA GLU A 37 3.08 13.02 4.61
C GLU A 37 3.56 13.46 3.23
N ALA A 38 3.75 12.49 2.32
CA ALA A 38 4.14 12.76 0.95
C ALA A 38 3.38 11.87 -0.05
N VAL A 39 3.15 12.39 -1.25
CA VAL A 39 2.46 11.69 -2.34
C VAL A 39 3.18 12.01 -3.64
N TYR A 40 3.60 10.96 -4.35
CA TYR A 40 4.39 11.09 -5.57
C TYR A 40 3.82 10.21 -6.67
N ARG A 41 3.76 10.74 -7.89
CA ARG A 41 3.82 9.90 -9.08
C ARG A 41 5.29 9.58 -9.32
N ALA A 42 5.64 8.31 -9.33
CA ALA A 42 7.02 7.88 -9.42
C ALA A 42 7.20 6.74 -10.41
N GLN A 43 8.41 6.66 -10.97
CA GLN A 43 8.85 5.58 -11.84
C GLN A 43 9.90 4.75 -11.12
N PHE A 44 9.83 3.44 -11.26
CA PHE A 44 10.88 2.55 -10.81
C PHE A 44 12.21 2.85 -11.50
N VAL A 45 13.30 2.82 -10.75
CA VAL A 45 14.66 2.96 -11.29
C VAL A 45 15.46 1.70 -11.06
N ARG A 46 15.49 1.24 -9.81
CA ARG A 46 16.23 0.04 -9.40
C ARG A 46 15.73 -0.47 -8.06
N CYS A 47 15.95 -1.75 -7.81
CA CYS A 47 15.85 -2.31 -6.48
C CYS A 47 17.05 -3.21 -6.18
N ARG A 48 17.35 -3.37 -4.90
CA ARG A 48 18.35 -4.31 -4.41
C ARG A 48 17.79 -5.02 -3.19
N SER A 49 17.70 -6.35 -3.27
CA SER A 49 17.35 -7.18 -2.13
C SER A 49 18.62 -7.60 -1.38
N ALA A 50 18.57 -7.54 -0.05
CA ALA A 50 19.64 -7.99 0.82
C ALA A 50 19.04 -8.52 2.13
N TRP A 51 19.73 -9.46 2.75
CA TRP A 51 19.43 -9.85 4.12
C TRP A 51 19.74 -8.71 5.08
N ASP A 52 19.01 -8.65 6.19
CA ASP A 52 19.41 -7.84 7.33
C ASP A 52 20.66 -8.40 8.00
N GLU A 53 21.28 -7.61 8.88
CA GLU A 53 22.52 -7.98 9.59
C GLU A 53 22.36 -9.29 10.39
N ALA A 54 21.15 -9.59 10.86
CA ALA A 54 20.84 -10.81 11.60
C ALA A 54 20.53 -12.03 10.69
N HIS A 55 20.53 -11.88 9.36
CA HIS A 55 20.13 -12.89 8.39
C HIS A 55 18.75 -13.53 8.68
N ARG A 56 17.79 -12.74 9.15
CA ARG A 56 16.43 -13.16 9.48
C ARG A 56 15.39 -12.71 8.47
N THR A 57 15.60 -11.58 7.81
CA THR A 57 14.59 -11.00 6.92
C THR A 57 15.27 -10.39 5.70
N ILE A 58 14.74 -10.71 4.52
CA ILE A 58 15.14 -10.08 3.27
C ILE A 58 14.42 -8.74 3.18
N TYR A 59 15.19 -7.68 2.96
CA TYR A 59 14.67 -6.36 2.64
C TYR A 59 15.04 -5.99 1.21
N THR A 60 14.10 -5.37 0.51
CA THR A 60 14.33 -4.77 -0.80
C THR A 60 14.37 -3.26 -0.67
N THR A 61 15.53 -2.69 -0.98
CA THR A 61 15.71 -1.26 -1.12
C THR A 61 15.39 -0.87 -2.55
N THR A 62 14.29 -0.14 -2.75
CA THR A 62 13.79 0.31 -4.05
C THR A 62 13.98 1.81 -4.19
N THR A 63 14.66 2.23 -5.25
CA THR A 63 14.78 3.64 -5.64
C THR A 63 13.76 3.95 -6.72
N LEU A 64 12.97 5.01 -6.49
CA LEU A 64 11.99 5.51 -7.45
C LEU A 64 12.32 6.97 -7.79
N ARG A 65 12.24 7.30 -9.07
CA ARG A 65 12.34 8.68 -9.59
C ARG A 65 10.97 9.33 -9.50
N VAL A 66 10.89 10.53 -8.94
CA VAL A 66 9.64 11.29 -8.89
C VAL A 66 9.39 11.94 -10.25
N LEU A 67 8.22 11.66 -10.82
CA LEU A 67 7.71 12.29 -12.05
C LEU A 67 6.83 13.50 -11.75
N ASP A 68 5.98 13.40 -10.72
CA ASP A 68 5.08 14.48 -10.29
C ASP A 68 4.99 14.50 -8.76
N PRO A 69 5.51 15.54 -8.09
CA PRO A 69 5.36 15.72 -6.65
C PRO A 69 3.98 16.33 -6.32
N VAL A 70 3.01 15.47 -6.02
CA VAL A 70 1.66 15.90 -5.60
C VAL A 70 1.68 16.50 -4.19
N LYS A 71 2.44 15.88 -3.28
CA LYS A 71 2.64 16.34 -1.90
C LYS A 71 4.08 16.03 -1.49
N GLY A 72 4.82 17.05 -1.06
CA GLY A 72 6.26 16.95 -0.77
C GLY A 72 7.13 17.54 -1.89
N GLY A 73 8.46 17.40 -1.77
CA GLY A 73 9.41 18.10 -2.65
C GLY A 73 10.65 17.30 -3.04
N ALA A 74 10.61 15.97 -2.92
CA ALA A 74 11.72 15.12 -3.34
C ALA A 74 11.72 14.87 -4.86
N GLN A 75 12.91 14.78 -5.47
CA GLN A 75 13.09 14.36 -6.87
C GLN A 75 13.32 12.85 -7.01
N GLU A 76 13.83 12.22 -5.95
CA GLU A 76 14.07 10.78 -5.86
C GLU A 76 13.69 10.32 -4.45
N ILE A 77 13.05 9.15 -4.37
CA ILE A 77 12.67 8.52 -3.12
C ILE A 77 13.27 7.12 -3.06
N THR A 78 13.72 6.71 -1.87
CA THR A 78 14.20 5.36 -1.63
C THR A 78 13.37 4.74 -0.52
N LEU A 79 12.82 3.57 -0.80
CA LEU A 79 11.99 2.77 0.10
C LEU A 79 12.78 1.54 0.51
N ARG A 80 12.60 1.07 1.74
CA ARG A 80 13.14 -0.21 2.19
C ARG A 80 11.99 -1.04 2.71
N LEU A 81 11.50 -1.96 1.87
CA LEU A 81 10.34 -2.78 2.18
C LEU A 81 10.77 -4.22 2.44
N PRO A 82 10.12 -4.93 3.37
CA PRO A 82 10.40 -6.33 3.61
C PRO A 82 9.92 -7.18 2.42
N GLY A 83 10.67 -8.23 2.10
CA GLY A 83 10.48 -9.07 0.91
C GLY A 83 11.55 -8.85 -0.15
N GLY A 84 11.53 -9.68 -1.20
CA GLY A 84 12.50 -9.69 -2.29
C GLY A 84 13.14 -11.05 -2.53
N THR A 85 14.11 -11.09 -3.45
CA THR A 85 14.83 -12.32 -3.82
C THR A 85 16.33 -12.12 -3.66
N VAL A 86 16.97 -13.00 -2.88
CA VAL A 86 18.42 -13.06 -2.73
C VAL A 86 18.89 -14.47 -3.10
N ASN A 87 19.63 -14.60 -4.20
CA ASN A 87 19.99 -15.89 -4.80
C ASN A 87 18.73 -16.75 -5.03
N ASP A 88 18.67 -17.94 -4.45
CA ASP A 88 17.52 -18.85 -4.56
C ASP A 88 16.45 -18.60 -3.48
N SER A 89 16.68 -17.67 -2.55
CA SER A 89 15.76 -17.36 -1.46
C SER A 89 14.84 -16.19 -1.83
N THR A 90 13.55 -16.47 -2.00
CA THR A 90 12.53 -15.44 -2.23
C THR A 90 11.62 -15.32 -1.02
N LEU A 91 11.53 -14.10 -0.47
CA LEU A 91 10.55 -13.72 0.55
C LEU A 91 9.48 -12.86 -0.12
N THR A 92 8.29 -13.42 -0.32
CA THR A 92 7.14 -12.68 -0.80
C THR A 92 6.21 -12.39 0.36
N ILE A 93 5.96 -11.11 0.62
CA ILE A 93 4.98 -10.70 1.63
C ILE A 93 3.69 -10.37 0.88
N PRO A 94 2.54 -10.98 1.26
CA PRO A 94 1.25 -10.64 0.70
C PRO A 94 1.02 -9.13 0.73
N ASP A 95 0.41 -8.61 -0.33
CA ASP A 95 0.04 -7.20 -0.49
C ASP A 95 1.20 -6.21 -0.67
N PHE A 96 2.46 -6.65 -0.63
CA PHE A 96 3.59 -5.83 -1.07
C PHE A 96 3.80 -5.98 -2.58
N PRO A 97 3.85 -4.86 -3.33
CA PRO A 97 4.12 -4.92 -4.76
C PRO A 97 5.58 -5.26 -5.02
N VAL A 98 5.78 -6.10 -6.03
CA VAL A 98 7.09 -6.35 -6.62
C VAL A 98 7.26 -5.36 -7.76
N PHE A 99 8.18 -4.40 -7.62
CA PHE A 99 8.44 -3.41 -8.64
C PHE A 99 9.50 -3.91 -9.63
N GLN A 100 9.24 -3.74 -10.92
CA GLN A 100 10.14 -4.20 -11.99
C GLN A 100 10.16 -3.25 -13.18
N GLY A 101 11.22 -3.34 -14.00
CA GLY A 101 11.27 -2.69 -15.31
C GLY A 101 11.05 -1.18 -15.27
N ASP A 102 10.10 -0.68 -16.05
CA ASP A 102 9.73 0.74 -16.15
C ASP A 102 8.42 1.05 -15.41
N ASP A 103 8.09 0.27 -14.37
CA ASP A 103 6.85 0.42 -13.61
C ASP A 103 6.64 1.87 -13.15
N GLU A 104 5.45 2.39 -13.41
CA GLU A 104 4.99 3.69 -12.97
C GLU A 104 3.90 3.51 -11.90
N MET A 105 3.89 4.37 -10.88
CA MET A 105 2.93 4.26 -9.79
C MET A 105 2.65 5.62 -9.15
N VAL A 106 1.49 5.76 -8.53
CA VAL A 106 1.24 6.80 -7.53
C VAL A 106 1.40 6.17 -6.15
N ILE A 107 2.26 6.75 -5.33
CA ILE A 107 2.60 6.24 -4.01
C ILE A 107 2.33 7.28 -2.92
N PHE A 108 1.67 6.82 -1.86
CA PHE A 108 1.39 7.58 -0.66
C PHE A 108 2.33 7.11 0.44
N LEU A 109 3.10 8.05 0.99
CA LEU A 109 4.17 7.77 1.94
C LEU A 109 3.89 8.44 3.28
N THR A 110 4.12 7.70 4.36
CA THR A 110 4.25 8.24 5.71
C THR A 110 5.59 8.96 5.87
N GLY A 111 5.78 9.58 7.04
CA GLY A 111 7.11 9.99 7.49
C GLY A 111 8.11 8.84 7.56
N ARG A 112 9.36 9.20 7.80
CA ARG A 112 10.49 8.27 7.86
C ARG A 112 10.39 7.43 9.14
N ASP A 113 10.62 6.13 9.02
CA ASP A 113 10.70 5.22 10.15
C ASP A 113 12.00 5.38 10.95
N GLY A 114 12.18 4.55 11.98
CA GLY A 114 13.41 4.52 12.78
C GLY A 114 14.68 4.14 12.00
N ALA A 115 14.53 3.54 10.81
CA ALA A 115 15.64 3.25 9.89
C ALA A 115 15.87 4.38 8.86
N GLY A 116 15.07 5.45 8.91
CA GLY A 116 15.18 6.61 8.04
C GLY A 116 14.55 6.43 6.65
N TYR A 117 13.67 5.44 6.44
CA TYR A 117 12.97 5.22 5.18
C TYR A 117 11.48 5.55 5.31
N PRO A 118 10.86 6.24 4.34
CA PRO A 118 9.42 6.42 4.32
C PRO A 118 8.72 5.10 4.01
N TRP A 119 7.52 4.92 4.58
CA TRP A 119 6.72 3.72 4.37
C TRP A 119 5.46 4.02 3.55
N PRO A 120 5.04 3.09 2.67
CA PRO A 120 3.74 3.14 2.04
C PRO A 120 2.61 3.20 3.08
N VAL A 121 1.69 4.17 2.95
CA VAL A 121 0.53 4.28 3.83
C VAL A 121 -0.35 3.04 3.68
N GLY A 122 -0.62 2.35 4.79
CA GLY A 122 -1.39 1.11 4.78
C GLY A 122 -0.71 -0.03 4.03
N MET A 123 0.63 -0.06 3.98
CA MET A 123 1.41 -1.05 3.23
C MET A 123 1.05 -0.99 1.73
N GLY A 124 0.52 -2.06 1.14
CA GLY A 124 0.15 -2.06 -0.28
C GLY A 124 -0.99 -1.12 -0.66
N GLN A 125 -1.83 -0.71 0.30
CA GLN A 125 -3.03 0.07 0.03
C GLN A 125 -2.72 1.43 -0.61
N GLY A 126 -1.60 2.06 -0.19
CA GLY A 126 -1.12 3.35 -0.67
C GLY A 126 -0.29 3.29 -1.94
N ILE A 127 -0.24 2.15 -2.64
CA ILE A 127 0.51 1.99 -3.89
C ILE A 127 -0.48 1.71 -5.01
N TYR A 128 -0.53 2.62 -5.97
CA TYR A 128 -1.47 2.63 -7.07
C TYR A 128 -0.71 2.47 -8.39
N PRO A 129 -0.68 1.28 -9.00
CA PRO A 129 0.02 1.06 -10.26
C PRO A 129 -0.56 1.90 -11.38
N VAL A 130 0.30 2.49 -12.20
CA VAL A 130 -0.05 3.23 -13.41
C VAL A 130 0.33 2.40 -14.61
N PHE A 131 -0.63 2.20 -15.51
CA PHE A 131 -0.43 1.49 -16.77
C PHE A 131 -1.01 2.32 -17.93
N ARG A 132 -0.63 1.97 -19.16
CA ARG A 132 -1.19 2.61 -20.35
C ARG A 132 -2.24 1.70 -20.97
N ASP A 133 -3.39 2.26 -21.36
CA ASP A 133 -4.41 1.51 -22.09
C ASP A 133 -4.00 1.27 -23.56
N ALA A 134 -4.84 0.54 -24.31
CA ALA A 134 -4.60 0.26 -25.73
C ALA A 134 -4.49 1.52 -26.61
N ALA A 135 -4.97 2.67 -26.14
CA ALA A 135 -4.84 3.96 -26.79
C ALA A 135 -3.62 4.77 -26.28
N GLY A 136 -2.76 4.19 -25.44
CA GLY A 136 -1.57 4.81 -24.88
C GLY A 136 -1.84 5.77 -23.70
N ARG A 137 -3.09 5.86 -23.23
CA ARG A 137 -3.48 6.81 -22.18
C ARG A 137 -3.14 6.24 -20.79
N PRO A 138 -2.50 7.03 -19.91
CA PRO A 138 -2.16 6.57 -18.57
C PRO A 138 -3.40 6.42 -17.68
N LYS A 139 -3.49 5.29 -16.98
CA LYS A 139 -4.57 4.93 -16.06
C LYS A 139 -4.00 4.33 -14.79
N VAL A 140 -4.66 4.60 -13.68
CA VAL A 140 -4.41 4.01 -12.38
C VAL A 140 -5.25 2.74 -12.25
N ALA A 141 -4.62 1.64 -11.84
CA ALA A 141 -5.31 0.41 -11.48
C ALA A 141 -5.64 0.41 -9.98
N LEU A 142 -6.90 0.16 -9.65
CA LEU A 142 -7.37 -0.08 -8.29
C LEU A 142 -7.63 -1.58 -8.14
N ARG A 143 -7.04 -2.17 -7.11
CA ARG A 143 -7.30 -3.56 -6.73
C ARG A 143 -8.39 -3.59 -5.66
N PRO A 144 -9.61 -4.09 -5.97
CA PRO A 144 -10.67 -4.18 -4.98
C PRO A 144 -10.20 -4.97 -3.74
N GLY A 145 -10.46 -4.42 -2.55
CA GLY A 145 -10.05 -5.02 -1.28
C GLY A 145 -8.61 -4.72 -0.84
N LEU A 146 -7.77 -4.15 -1.72
CA LEU A 146 -6.43 -3.66 -1.37
C LEU A 146 -6.36 -2.13 -1.46
N ASN A 147 -6.69 -1.54 -2.60
CA ASN A 147 -6.63 -0.09 -2.76
C ASN A 147 -7.95 0.56 -2.37
N PRO A 148 -7.96 1.58 -1.49
CA PRO A 148 -9.15 2.41 -1.32
C PRO A 148 -9.49 3.11 -2.63
N SER A 149 -10.75 2.97 -3.07
CA SER A 149 -11.24 3.72 -4.22
C SER A 149 -11.48 5.18 -3.82
N PRO A 150 -11.01 6.15 -4.63
CA PRO A 150 -11.34 7.56 -4.46
C PRO A 150 -12.77 7.90 -4.88
N LEU A 151 -13.48 6.95 -5.52
CA LEU A 151 -14.86 7.09 -5.93
C LEU A 151 -15.78 6.65 -4.80
N ALA A 152 -16.73 7.51 -4.44
CA ALA A 152 -17.64 7.31 -3.29
C ALA A 152 -18.62 6.14 -3.44
N LYS A 153 -18.56 5.39 -4.55
CA LYS A 153 -19.42 4.23 -4.80
C LYS A 153 -18.62 3.15 -5.53
N PRO A 154 -18.45 1.95 -4.95
CA PRO A 154 -18.01 0.80 -5.73
C PRO A 154 -18.97 0.63 -6.90
N ALA A 155 -18.46 0.46 -8.12
CA ALA A 155 -19.31 0.10 -9.24
C ALA A 155 -20.10 -1.18 -8.86
N PRO A 156 -21.45 -1.18 -8.89
CA PRO A 156 -22.22 -2.35 -8.51
C PRO A 156 -22.00 -3.45 -9.54
N GLY A 157 -21.32 -4.51 -9.11
CA GLY A 157 -21.03 -5.69 -9.92
C GLY A 157 -19.73 -5.58 -10.72
N GLY A 158 -18.65 -6.19 -10.22
CA GLY A 158 -17.47 -6.44 -11.05
C GLY A 158 -16.23 -6.84 -10.27
N ALA A 159 -15.81 -8.10 -10.44
CA ALA A 159 -14.49 -8.61 -10.09
C ALA A 159 -13.38 -8.09 -11.04
N ALA A 160 -13.61 -6.98 -11.74
CA ALA A 160 -12.66 -6.38 -12.66
C ALA A 160 -11.84 -5.29 -11.94
N PRO A 161 -10.55 -5.11 -12.28
CA PRO A 161 -9.77 -3.99 -11.77
C PRO A 161 -10.50 -2.68 -12.11
N GLU A 162 -10.87 -1.92 -11.09
CA GLU A 162 -11.42 -0.59 -11.29
C GLU A 162 -10.27 0.30 -11.80
N THR A 163 -10.47 1.02 -12.90
CA THR A 163 -9.40 1.83 -13.51
C THR A 163 -9.87 3.26 -13.65
N ILE A 164 -8.98 4.20 -13.32
CA ILE A 164 -9.26 5.64 -13.33
C ILE A 164 -8.20 6.33 -14.20
N PRO A 165 -8.56 7.30 -15.07
CA PRO A 165 -7.56 8.10 -15.76
C PRO A 165 -6.57 8.73 -14.77
N LEU A 166 -5.27 8.71 -15.10
CA LEU A 166 -4.24 9.18 -14.18
C LEU A 166 -4.48 10.63 -13.75
N ASP A 167 -4.83 11.50 -14.70
CA ASP A 167 -5.04 12.93 -14.41
C ASP A 167 -6.22 13.15 -13.46
N ASP A 168 -7.32 12.41 -13.65
CA ASP A 168 -8.48 12.45 -12.75
C ASP A 168 -8.11 11.99 -11.35
N PHE A 169 -7.33 10.90 -11.24
CA PHE A 169 -6.84 10.40 -9.96
C PHE A 169 -5.96 11.45 -9.26
N LEU A 170 -4.98 12.02 -9.95
CA LEU A 170 -4.10 13.05 -9.38
C LEU A 170 -4.89 14.30 -8.96
N ASN A 171 -5.90 14.70 -9.73
CA ASN A 171 -6.79 15.81 -9.37
C ASN A 171 -7.60 15.50 -8.11
N LEU A 172 -8.11 14.27 -7.95
CA LEU A 172 -8.82 13.83 -6.75
C LEU A 172 -7.92 13.83 -5.51
N VAL A 173 -6.64 13.44 -5.66
CA VAL A 173 -5.63 13.52 -4.59
C VAL A 173 -5.35 14.97 -4.24
N ARG A 174 -5.07 15.82 -5.23
CA ARG A 174 -4.78 17.24 -5.02
C ARG A 174 -5.93 17.96 -4.33
N ALA A 175 -7.17 17.66 -4.70
CA ALA A 175 -8.35 18.25 -4.07
C ALA A 175 -8.43 17.93 -2.57
N ARG A 176 -8.05 16.72 -2.15
CA ARG A 176 -8.07 16.29 -0.75
C ARG A 176 -6.86 16.76 0.04
N VAL A 177 -5.68 16.61 -0.54
CA VAL A 177 -4.42 17.05 0.08
C VAL A 177 -4.36 18.58 0.19
N GLY A 178 -4.81 19.31 -0.83
CA GLY A 178 -4.84 20.78 -0.85
C GLY A 178 -5.89 21.37 0.11
N GLY A 179 -6.90 20.61 0.49
CA GLY A 179 -7.83 20.97 1.57
C GLY A 179 -7.23 20.83 2.97
N THR A 180 -6.19 20.03 3.13
CA THR A 180 -5.44 19.87 4.38
C THR A 180 -4.23 20.81 4.38
N ALA A 181 -4.45 22.05 4.85
CA ALA A 181 -3.36 22.99 5.12
C ALA A 181 -2.25 22.32 5.97
N PRO A 182 -0.96 22.63 5.74
CA PRO A 182 0.13 22.00 6.47
C PRO A 182 -0.03 22.21 7.98
N ALA A 183 0.05 21.12 8.74
CA ALA A 183 0.17 21.18 10.19
C ALA A 183 1.40 22.04 10.53
N ARG A 184 1.13 23.20 11.12
CA ARG A 184 2.12 24.17 11.57
C ARG A 184 3.10 23.48 12.52
N PRO A 185 4.43 23.51 12.27
CA PRO A 185 5.39 23.15 13.29
C PRO A 185 5.45 24.31 14.29
N GLY A 186 5.18 24.04 15.57
CA GLY A 186 5.49 24.98 16.64
C GLY A 186 4.49 25.03 17.78
N ALA A 187 4.73 24.21 18.80
CA ALA A 187 4.56 24.61 20.20
C ALA A 187 5.42 23.69 21.08
N ALA A 188 6.74 23.79 20.95
CA ALA A 188 7.66 23.51 22.05
C ALA A 188 7.97 24.86 22.69
N GLY A 189 7.51 25.07 23.92
CA GLY A 189 7.73 26.32 24.64
C GLY A 189 6.99 26.39 25.97
N SER A 190 7.71 26.02 27.03
CA SER A 190 7.61 26.50 28.41
C SER A 190 6.27 26.40 29.16
N GLN A 191 6.23 25.51 30.16
CA GLN A 191 6.30 25.87 31.58
C GLN A 191 6.86 24.71 32.40
#